data_AF-A0A7S2NYT4-F1
#
_entry.id   AF-A0A7S2NYT4-F1
#
_cell.length_a   1.000
_cell.length_b   1.000
_cell.length_c   1.000
_cell.angle_alpha   90.00
_cell.angle_beta   90.00
_cell.angle_gamma   90.00
#
_symmetry.space_group_name_H-M   'P 1'
#
loop_
_entity.id
_entity.type
_entity.pdbx_description
1 polymer ?
#
loop_
_entity_poly.entity_id
_entity_poly.type
_entity_poly.pdbx_seq_one_letter_code
_entity_poly.pdbx_strand_id
1 'polypeptide(L)'
;ESESESESSLTLTTHDAERNSVVPSKARSLGSISPRVSFGSIEVRNYPLELGDHPDCSRGPPVTLSWQHLNSRTMELEDYEESIACHKGRRLRMTQYERTHMLQHVI
;
A
#
# COMPACT_ATOMS: atom_id res chain seq x y z
N GLU A 1 -24.08 -18.32 41.25
CA GLU A 1 -22.75 -18.32 40.62
C GLU A 1 -22.97 -17.82 39.20
N SER A 2 -23.05 -16.53 38.90
CA SER A 2 -22.22 -15.35 39.23
C SER A 2 -20.80 -15.41 38.67
N GLU A 3 -20.38 -14.25 38.13
CA GLU A 3 -19.05 -13.82 37.67
C GLU A 3 -18.77 -14.01 36.16
N SER A 4 -18.39 -13.00 35.37
CA SER A 4 -18.36 -11.53 35.49
C SER A 4 -17.82 -10.96 34.16
N GLU A 5 -18.37 -9.83 33.75
CA GLU A 5 -17.96 -8.99 32.61
C GLU A 5 -16.56 -8.38 32.83
N SER A 6 -15.86 -8.02 31.75
CA SER A 6 -14.66 -7.16 31.82
C SER A 6 -14.58 -6.29 30.57
N GLU A 7 -15.20 -5.12 30.67
CA GLU A 7 -14.95 -3.97 29.79
C GLU A 7 -13.80 -3.14 30.39
N SER A 8 -12.70 -3.00 29.65
CA SER A 8 -11.57 -2.15 30.06
C SER A 8 -11.75 -0.73 29.49
N SER A 9 -12.22 0.19 30.34
CA SER A 9 -12.26 1.63 30.09
C SER A 9 -10.95 2.28 30.54
N LEU A 10 -10.23 2.94 29.64
CA LEU A 10 -8.99 3.66 29.93
C LEU A 10 -9.31 5.13 30.27
N THR A 11 -9.09 5.52 31.53
CA THR A 11 -9.20 6.90 32.00
C THR A 11 -7.90 7.67 31.72
N LEU A 12 -8.00 8.79 30.99
CA LEU A 12 -6.90 9.74 30.82
C LEU A 12 -6.89 10.72 32.00
N THR A 13 -5.85 10.66 32.84
CA THR A 13 -5.55 11.65 33.88
C THR A 13 -4.84 12.86 33.27
N THR A 14 -5.53 14.00 33.24
CA THR A 14 -4.95 15.32 32.95
C THR A 14 -4.17 15.80 34.18
N HIS A 15 -2.89 16.11 34.00
CA HIS A 15 -2.11 16.86 34.98
C HIS A 15 -2.12 18.35 34.59
N ASP A 16 -2.73 19.16 35.45
CA ASP A 16 -2.65 20.62 35.42
C ASP A 16 -1.23 21.10 35.74
N ALA A 17 -0.72 22.04 34.93
CA ALA A 17 0.45 22.85 35.23
C ALA A 17 0.06 24.33 35.16
N GLU A 18 0.15 24.99 36.31
CA GLU A 18 -0.19 26.40 36.49
C GLU A 18 0.78 27.38 35.78
N ARG A 19 0.15 28.44 35.22
CA ARG A 19 0.49 29.89 35.33
C ARG A 19 1.90 30.37 34.92
N ASN A 20 1.96 31.19 33.85
CA ASN A 20 2.40 32.59 33.98
C ASN A 20 1.91 33.53 32.85
N SER A 21 1.80 34.81 33.18
CA SER A 21 1.06 35.87 32.48
C SER A 21 1.84 36.71 31.44
N VAL A 22 1.07 37.34 30.53
CA VAL A 22 1.32 38.59 29.77
C VAL A 22 2.04 38.50 28.41
N VAL A 23 1.28 38.54 27.30
CA VAL A 23 1.14 39.67 26.33
C VAL A 23 0.17 39.29 25.20
N PRO A 24 -0.84 40.11 24.81
CA PRO A 24 -1.66 39.82 23.65
C PRO A 24 -0.91 40.27 22.38
N SER A 25 0.06 39.47 21.96
CA SER A 25 0.55 39.58 20.58
C SER A 25 -0.55 39.07 19.66
N LYS A 26 -0.92 39.91 18.69
CA LYS A 26 -2.01 39.70 17.73
C LYS A 26 -2.01 38.24 17.24
N ALA A 27 -2.91 37.43 17.78
CA ALA A 27 -3.09 36.06 17.35
C ALA A 27 -3.48 36.11 15.89
N ARG A 28 -2.51 35.83 15.01
CA ARG A 28 -2.83 35.34 13.66
C ARG A 28 -3.78 34.20 13.92
N SER A 29 -5.01 34.28 13.40
CA SER A 29 -5.92 33.14 13.47
C SER A 29 -5.13 31.97 12.91
N LEU A 30 -4.75 31.05 13.81
CA LEU A 30 -4.21 29.77 13.42
C LEU A 30 -5.40 29.09 12.78
N GLY A 31 -5.56 29.32 11.48
CA GLY A 31 -6.58 28.68 10.68
C GLY A 31 -6.51 27.19 11.00
N SER A 32 -7.66 26.61 11.33
CA SER A 32 -7.82 25.20 11.68
C SER A 32 -6.80 24.34 10.92
N ILE A 33 -5.73 23.91 11.60
CA ILE A 33 -4.74 23.01 11.03
C ILE A 33 -5.46 21.68 10.91
N SER A 34 -6.04 21.47 9.74
CA SER A 34 -6.69 20.23 9.39
C SER A 34 -5.59 19.20 9.25
N PRO A 35 -5.59 18.09 10.00
CA PRO A 35 -4.56 17.08 9.86
C PRO A 35 -4.57 16.58 8.42
N ARG A 36 -3.43 16.69 7.74
CA ARG A 36 -3.24 16.15 6.39
C ARG A 36 -2.47 14.84 6.53
N VAL A 37 -3.00 13.78 5.92
CA VAL A 37 -2.30 12.51 5.79
C VAL A 37 -1.74 12.43 4.37
N SER A 38 -0.49 12.02 4.26
CA SER A 38 0.16 11.70 2.99
C SER A 38 0.80 10.33 3.11
N PHE A 39 0.99 9.67 1.96
CA PHE A 39 1.87 8.52 1.88
C PHE A 39 3.30 9.01 1.66
N GLY A 40 4.27 8.26 2.18
CA GLY A 40 5.68 8.53 1.99
C GLY A 40 6.23 7.69 0.84
N SER A 41 7.31 6.96 1.11
CA SER A 41 7.92 6.05 0.17
C SER A 41 7.24 4.68 0.14
N ILE A 42 7.32 4.02 -1.02
CA ILE A 42 6.87 2.65 -1.26
C ILE A 42 8.07 1.76 -1.64
N GLU A 43 7.97 0.46 -1.36
CA GLU A 43 8.87 -0.55 -1.89
C GLU A 43 8.18 -1.31 -3.03
N VAL A 44 8.76 -1.29 -4.23
CA VAL A 44 8.26 -2.01 -5.40
C VAL A 44 9.12 -3.24 -5.63
N ARG A 45 8.51 -4.43 -5.66
CA ARG A 45 9.18 -5.72 -5.88
C ARG A 45 8.78 -6.32 -7.22
N ASN A 46 9.76 -6.73 -8.02
CA ASN A 46 9.51 -7.40 -9.30
C ASN A 46 9.58 -8.91 -9.13
N TYR A 47 8.47 -9.58 -9.42
CA TYR A 47 8.37 -11.04 -9.39
C TYR A 47 8.32 -11.59 -10.81
N PRO A 48 9.10 -12.64 -11.12
CA PRO A 48 8.96 -13.42 -12.33
C PRO A 48 7.53 -13.93 -12.49
N LEU A 49 7.04 -13.92 -13.72
CA LEU A 49 5.80 -14.59 -14.10
C LEU A 49 6.12 -16.04 -14.47
N GLU A 50 5.46 -16.98 -13.83
CA GLU A 50 5.63 -18.43 -14.01
C GLU A 50 4.31 -19.07 -14.43
N LEU A 51 4.37 -20.31 -14.89
CA LEU A 51 3.17 -21.12 -15.14
C LEU A 51 2.56 -21.54 -13.80
N GLY A 52 1.23 -21.48 -13.71
CA GLY A 52 0.49 -21.94 -12.52
C GLY A 52 -0.15 -23.31 -12.72
N ASP A 53 -0.87 -23.76 -11.69
CA ASP A 53 -1.53 -25.07 -11.66
C ASP A 53 -3.06 -25.00 -11.56
N HIS A 54 -3.66 -23.83 -11.84
CA HIS A 54 -5.12 -23.68 -11.76
C HIS A 54 -5.84 -24.43 -12.90
N PRO A 55 -6.71 -25.41 -12.59
CA PRO A 55 -7.30 -26.29 -13.60
C PRO A 55 -8.33 -25.59 -14.51
N ASP A 56 -9.00 -24.54 -14.03
CA ASP A 56 -10.10 -23.89 -14.75
C ASP A 56 -9.65 -22.67 -15.56
N CYS A 57 -8.81 -22.92 -16.58
CA CYS A 57 -8.49 -21.91 -17.59
C CYS A 57 -9.27 -22.15 -18.88
N SER A 58 -10.17 -21.22 -19.24
CA SER A 58 -10.94 -21.33 -20.48
C SER A 58 -10.09 -21.33 -21.74
N ARG A 59 -8.96 -20.60 -21.76
CA ARG A 59 -7.99 -20.60 -22.86
C ARG A 59 -6.57 -20.29 -22.37
N GLY A 60 -5.58 -21.06 -22.81
CA GLY A 60 -4.16 -20.91 -22.47
C GLY A 60 -3.85 -21.30 -21.02
N PRO A 61 -2.57 -21.58 -20.69
CA PRO A 61 -2.21 -22.03 -19.35
C PRO A 61 -2.36 -20.92 -18.30
N PRO A 62 -2.71 -21.24 -17.05
CA PRO A 62 -2.65 -20.28 -15.95
C PRO A 62 -1.22 -19.76 -15.77
N VAL A 63 -1.11 -18.54 -15.25
CA VAL A 63 0.16 -17.93 -14.85
C VAL A 63 0.06 -17.46 -13.41
N THR A 64 1.18 -17.50 -12.70
CA THR A 64 1.33 -17.02 -11.32
C THR A 64 2.57 -16.15 -11.22
N LEU A 65 2.68 -15.41 -10.12
CA LEU A 65 3.96 -14.84 -9.72
C LEU A 65 4.75 -15.92 -8.98
N SER A 66 6.07 -15.95 -9.21
CA SER A 66 6.96 -16.77 -8.40
C SER A 66 7.01 -16.25 -6.96
N TRP A 67 7.52 -17.08 -6.04
CA TRP A 67 7.70 -16.69 -4.64
C TRP A 67 8.87 -15.74 -4.40
N GLN A 68 9.88 -15.75 -5.29
CA GLN A 68 11.12 -15.02 -5.12
C GLN A 68 11.13 -13.77 -6.03
N HIS A 69 11.33 -12.60 -5.43
CA HIS A 69 11.49 -11.38 -6.21
C HIS A 69 12.91 -11.31 -6.79
N LEU A 70 13.05 -10.75 -7.99
CA LEU A 70 14.36 -10.56 -8.63
C LEU A 70 15.08 -9.34 -8.06
N ASN A 71 14.33 -8.27 -7.82
CA ASN A 71 14.84 -7.03 -7.28
C ASN A 71 13.71 -6.24 -6.60
N SER A 72 14.12 -5.27 -5.78
CA SER A 72 13.23 -4.27 -5.20
C SER A 72 13.83 -2.88 -5.31
N ARG A 73 12.97 -1.87 -5.31
CA ARG A 73 13.37 -0.46 -5.27
C ARG A 73 12.45 0.31 -4.33
N THR A 74 13.01 1.30 -3.65
CA THR A 74 12.24 2.24 -2.83
C THR A 74 12.15 3.58 -3.57
N MET A 75 10.96 4.15 -3.63
CA MET A 75 10.73 5.45 -4.26
C MET A 75 9.52 6.16 -3.62
N GLU A 76 9.38 7.47 -3.84
CA GLU A 76 8.18 8.19 -3.42
C GLU A 76 6.95 7.70 -4.22
N LEU A 77 5.78 7.74 -3.58
CA LEU A 77 4.55 7.28 -4.21
C LEU A 77 4.23 8.09 -5.47
N GLU A 78 4.40 9.40 -5.39
CA GLU A 78 4.15 10.34 -6.48
C GLU A 78 4.99 10.00 -7.72
N ASP A 79 6.29 9.76 -7.55
CA ASP A 79 7.19 9.35 -8.63
C ASP A 79 6.74 8.03 -9.30
N TYR A 80 6.24 7.08 -8.50
CA TYR A 80 5.76 5.80 -9.02
C TYR A 80 4.51 6.00 -9.86
N GLU A 81 3.52 6.75 -9.37
CA GLU A 81 2.27 7.02 -10.08
C GLU A 81 2.51 7.75 -11.41
N GLU A 82 3.41 8.73 -11.43
CA GLU A 82 3.83 9.42 -12.65
C GLU A 82 4.47 8.45 -13.66
N SER A 83 5.33 7.55 -13.19
CA SER A 83 5.99 6.55 -14.05
C SER A 83 5.00 5.56 -14.69
N ILE A 84 3.89 5.25 -14.02
CA ILE A 84 2.85 4.36 -14.56
C ILE A 84 1.86 5.13 -15.45
N ALA A 85 1.71 6.44 -15.28
CA ALA A 85 0.78 7.22 -16.09
C ALA A 85 1.11 7.19 -17.60
N CYS A 86 2.39 7.05 -17.98
CA CYS A 86 2.78 6.87 -19.38
C CYS A 86 2.42 5.47 -19.94
N HIS A 87 2.09 4.51 -19.07
CA HIS A 87 1.71 3.14 -19.42
C HIS A 87 0.20 2.96 -19.62
N LYS A 88 -0.62 4.02 -19.46
CA LYS A 88 -2.10 3.97 -19.56
C LYS A 88 -2.66 3.44 -20.89
N GLY A 89 -1.82 3.29 -21.92
CA GLY A 89 -2.17 2.66 -23.21
C GLY A 89 -1.65 1.24 -23.44
N ARG A 90 -0.87 0.65 -22.51
CA ARG A 90 -0.31 -0.69 -22.69
C ARG A 90 -1.26 -1.74 -22.13
N ARG A 91 -1.43 -2.85 -22.85
CA ARG A 91 -2.13 -4.04 -22.34
C ARG A 91 -1.34 -4.62 -21.17
N LEU A 92 -1.83 -4.40 -19.94
CA LEU A 92 -1.32 -5.06 -18.73
C LEU A 92 -1.75 -6.54 -18.64
N ARG A 93 -2.57 -7.01 -19.58
CA ARG A 93 -3.06 -8.37 -19.65
C ARG A 93 -2.35 -9.15 -20.74
N MET A 94 -1.60 -10.16 -20.30
CA MET A 94 -0.99 -11.16 -21.17
C MET A 94 -2.06 -11.93 -21.95
N THR A 95 -1.86 -12.05 -23.25
CA THR A 95 -2.71 -12.81 -24.18
C THR A 95 -2.64 -14.31 -23.87
N GLN A 96 -3.56 -15.10 -24.42
CA GLN A 96 -3.41 -16.56 -24.34
C GLN A 96 -2.15 -17.05 -25.08
N TYR A 97 -1.81 -16.42 -26.21
CA TYR A 97 -0.69 -16.87 -27.05
C TYR A 97 0.64 -16.68 -26.35
N GLU A 98 0.82 -15.52 -25.71
CA GLU A 98 1.99 -15.23 -24.88
C GLU A 98 2.10 -16.26 -23.75
N ARG A 99 1.00 -16.57 -23.05
CA ARG A 99 1.00 -17.60 -21.99
C ARG A 99 1.31 -19.00 -22.54
N THR A 100 0.78 -19.38 -23.70
CA THR A 100 1.10 -20.66 -24.35
C THR A 100 2.56 -20.71 -24.81
N HIS A 101 3.13 -19.59 -25.23
CA HIS A 101 4.53 -19.52 -25.64
C HIS A 101 5.49 -19.76 -24.47
N MET A 102 5.10 -19.36 -23.25
CA MET A 102 5.87 -19.70 -22.04
C MET A 102 6.05 -21.21 -21.88
N LEU A 103 5.00 -22.02 -22.11
CA LEU A 103 5.11 -23.50 -22.05
C LEU A 103 6.15 -24.07 -23.02
N GLN A 104 6.29 -23.47 -24.21
CA GLN A 104 7.16 -23.99 -25.26
C GLN A 104 8.65 -23.82 -24.94
N HIS A 105 8.99 -22.91 -24.02
CA HIS A 105 10.36 -22.57 -23.65
C HIS A 105 10.75 -23.09 -22.26
N VAL A 106 9.93 -23.99 -21.69
CA VAL A 106 10.20 -24.65 -20.40
C VAL A 106 11.10 -25.89 -20.57
N ILE A 107 11.52 -26.22 -21.80
CA ILE A 107 12.36 -27.38 -22.14
C ILE A 107 13.72 -26.91 -22.65
#